data_AF-A0A953M4C6-F1
#
_entry.id   AF-A0A953M4C6-F1
#
_cell.length_a   1.000
_cell.length_b   1.000
_cell.length_c   1.000
_cell.angle_alpha   90.00
_cell.angle_beta   90.00
_cell.angle_gamma   90.00
#
_symmetry.space_group_name_H-M   'P 1'
#
loop_
_entity.id
_entity.type
_entity.pdbx_description
1 polymer ?
#
loop_
_entity_poly.entity_id
_entity_poly.type
_entity_poly.pdbx_seq_one_letter_code
_entity_poly.pdbx_strand_id
1 'polypeptide(L)'
;AYIESNHDVDMLRTGPYPESLKARIRGPHGHISNLESACLVRDAISGPDRRLGLVVHCHLSEHNNTPSVAHATHRRLLGDEVRLGLASRGGVSERYVVVR
;
A
#
# COMPACT_ATOMS: atom_id res chain seq x y z
N ALA A 1 4.93 4.84 9.46
CA ALA A 1 3.51 4.46 9.57
C ALA A 1 3.30 3.09 8.94
N TYR A 2 2.33 2.33 9.43
CA TYR A 2 1.81 1.16 8.73
C TYR A 2 0.56 1.59 7.96
N ILE A 3 0.43 1.15 6.71
CA ILE A 3 -0.73 1.51 5.87
C ILE A 3 -1.17 0.30 5.05
N GLU A 4 -2.48 0.16 4.89
CA GLU A 4 -3.04 -0.83 3.98
C GLU A 4 -2.73 -0.45 2.52
N SER A 5 -2.23 -1.42 1.76
CA SER A 5 -2.00 -1.31 0.33
C SER A 5 -2.53 -2.60 -0.29
N ASN A 6 -3.86 -2.76 -0.30
CA ASN A 6 -4.48 -4.07 -0.46
C ASN A 6 -4.37 -4.59 -1.88
N HIS A 7 -4.77 -3.82 -2.87
CA HIS A 7 -4.86 -4.29 -4.24
C HIS A 7 -4.31 -3.28 -5.23
N ASP A 8 -3.80 -3.80 -6.34
CA ASP A 8 -3.69 -3.03 -7.57
C ASP A 8 -5.04 -3.05 -8.30
N VAL A 9 -5.43 -1.90 -8.86
CA VAL A 9 -6.75 -1.70 -9.47
C VAL A 9 -6.94 -2.60 -10.70
N ASP A 10 -5.91 -2.73 -11.52
CA ASP A 10 -5.97 -3.55 -12.74
C ASP A 10 -5.87 -5.04 -12.42
N MET A 11 -5.02 -5.42 -11.46
CA MET A 11 -4.99 -6.80 -10.97
C MET A 11 -6.35 -7.19 -10.35
N LEU A 12 -6.98 -6.32 -9.54
CA LEU A 12 -8.30 -6.61 -8.98
C LEU A 12 -9.38 -6.75 -10.06
N ARG A 13 -9.34 -5.90 -11.09
CA ARG A 13 -10.28 -5.95 -12.21
C ARG A 13 -10.16 -7.24 -13.01
N THR A 14 -8.93 -7.65 -13.33
CA THR A 14 -8.65 -8.79 -14.24
C THR A 14 -8.41 -10.11 -13.53
N GLY A 15 -8.19 -10.08 -12.21
CA GLY A 15 -7.83 -11.24 -11.41
C GLY A 15 -8.94 -12.27 -11.21
N PRO A 16 -8.65 -13.36 -10.48
CA PRO A 16 -9.47 -14.57 -10.47
C PRO A 16 -10.71 -14.49 -9.59
N TYR A 17 -10.85 -13.43 -8.78
CA TYR A 17 -11.98 -13.32 -7.86
C TYR A 17 -13.32 -13.16 -8.60
N PRO A 18 -14.42 -13.73 -8.07
CA PRO A 18 -15.76 -13.43 -8.56
C PRO A 18 -16.07 -11.94 -8.50
N GLU A 19 -16.89 -11.45 -9.43
CA GLU A 19 -17.20 -10.03 -9.53
C GLU A 19 -17.84 -9.46 -8.25
N SER A 20 -18.66 -10.23 -7.56
CA SER A 20 -19.24 -9.82 -6.26
C SER A 20 -18.17 -9.51 -5.20
N LEU A 21 -17.09 -10.30 -5.16
CA LEU A 21 -15.97 -10.07 -4.26
C LEU A 21 -15.15 -8.87 -4.72
N LYS A 22 -14.87 -8.75 -6.03
CA LYS A 22 -14.17 -7.58 -6.59
C LYS A 22 -14.91 -6.28 -6.27
N ALA A 23 -16.24 -6.27 -6.42
CA ALA A 23 -17.10 -5.13 -6.12
C ALA A 23 -17.07 -4.76 -4.63
N ARG A 24 -17.04 -5.75 -3.74
CA ARG A 24 -16.89 -5.51 -2.30
C ARG A 24 -15.52 -4.94 -1.95
N ILE A 25 -14.44 -5.45 -2.55
CA ILE A 25 -13.06 -4.99 -2.29
C ILE A 25 -12.86 -3.54 -2.72
N ARG A 26 -13.35 -3.13 -3.90
CA ARG A 26 -13.22 -1.74 -4.40
C ARG A 26 -14.35 -0.81 -3.95
N GLY A 27 -15.29 -1.31 -3.15
CA GLY A 27 -16.47 -0.55 -2.74
C GLY A 27 -16.15 0.47 -1.63
N PRO A 28 -17.11 1.32 -1.25
CA PRO A 28 -16.92 2.37 -0.24
C PRO A 28 -16.51 1.88 1.16
N HIS A 29 -16.78 0.60 1.46
CA HIS A 29 -16.41 -0.07 2.71
C HIS A 29 -15.42 -1.22 2.46
N GLY A 30 -14.72 -1.16 1.33
CA GLY A 30 -13.75 -2.14 0.90
C GLY A 30 -12.37 -1.86 1.47
N HIS A 31 -11.35 -2.16 0.68
CA HIS A 31 -9.95 -2.02 1.06
C HIS A 31 -9.27 -0.89 0.29
N ILE A 32 -8.27 -0.28 0.89
CA ILE A 32 -7.48 0.77 0.26
C ILE A 32 -6.60 0.18 -0.85
N SER A 33 -6.69 0.71 -2.07
CA SER A 33 -5.83 0.32 -3.19
C SER A 33 -4.40 0.85 -3.01
N ASN A 34 -3.45 0.29 -3.77
CA ASN A 34 -2.07 0.79 -3.82
C ASN A 34 -2.00 2.29 -4.17
N LEU A 35 -2.86 2.74 -5.09
CA LEU A 35 -2.88 4.12 -5.56
C LEU A 35 -3.45 5.07 -4.49
N GLU A 36 -4.56 4.69 -3.85
CA GLU A 36 -5.15 5.48 -2.77
C GLU A 36 -4.19 5.58 -1.58
N SER A 37 -3.54 4.47 -1.21
CA SER A 37 -2.50 4.45 -0.18
C SER A 37 -1.36 5.42 -0.52
N ALA A 38 -0.85 5.38 -1.76
CA ALA A 38 0.23 6.27 -2.18
C ALA A 38 -0.18 7.74 -2.17
N CYS A 39 -1.41 8.07 -2.58
CA CYS A 39 -1.96 9.42 -2.48
C CYS A 39 -2.05 9.90 -1.03
N LEU A 40 -2.56 9.06 -0.12
CA LEU A 40 -2.64 9.40 1.30
C LEU A 40 -1.26 9.68 1.90
N VAL A 41 -0.25 8.87 1.55
CA VAL A 41 1.13 9.09 1.99
C VAL A 41 1.69 10.39 1.41
N ARG A 42 1.46 10.67 0.12
CA ARG A 42 1.91 11.91 -0.53
C ARG A 42 1.34 13.13 0.17
N ASP A 43 0.05 13.12 0.47
CA ASP A 43 -0.63 14.23 1.13
C ASP A 43 -0.07 14.42 2.55
N ALA A 44 0.21 13.33 3.26
CA ALA A 44 0.83 13.37 4.59
C ALA A 44 2.26 13.94 4.60
N ILE A 45 3.05 13.74 3.53
CA ILE A 45 4.42 14.28 3.43
C ILE A 45 4.50 15.65 2.74
N SER A 46 3.39 16.18 2.24
CA SER A 46 3.34 17.49 1.60
C SER A 46 3.03 18.63 2.60
N GLY A 47 2.59 18.29 3.82
CA GLY A 47 2.32 19.25 4.89
C GLY A 47 3.58 19.84 5.55
N PRO A 48 3.44 20.91 6.35
CA PRO A 48 4.57 21.58 7.01
C PRO A 48 5.32 20.69 8.02
N ASP A 49 4.65 19.68 8.58
CA ASP A 49 5.21 18.72 9.54
C ASP A 49 5.67 17.42 8.86
N ARG A 50 6.61 17.53 7.90
CA ARG A 50 7.19 16.38 7.16
C ARG A 50 7.99 15.43 8.07
N ARG A 51 7.30 14.61 8.87
CA ARG A 51 7.91 13.68 9.84
C ARG A 51 7.82 12.21 9.42
N LEU A 52 7.18 11.90 8.29
CA LEU A 52 6.96 10.52 7.87
C LEU A 52 8.14 10.00 7.04
N GLY A 53 9.16 9.47 7.71
CA GLY A 53 10.37 8.92 7.04
C GLY A 53 10.27 7.45 6.60
N LEU A 54 9.31 6.68 7.13
CA LEU A 54 9.11 5.27 6.82
C LEU A 54 7.61 4.94 6.70
N VAL A 55 7.24 4.28 5.61
CA VAL A 55 5.91 3.67 5.40
C VAL A 55 6.08 2.18 5.17
N VAL A 56 5.31 1.37 5.89
CA VAL A 56 5.31 -0.09 5.76
C VAL A 56 3.97 -0.52 5.20
N HIS A 57 3.98 -1.08 3.98
CA HIS A 57 2.79 -1.61 3.34
C HIS A 57 2.32 -2.87 4.05
N CYS A 58 1.03 -2.93 4.33
CA CYS A 58 0.37 -4.03 5.02
C CYS A 58 -0.83 -4.53 4.21
N HIS A 59 -1.28 -5.74 4.55
CA HIS A 59 -2.57 -6.30 4.09
C HIS A 59 -2.69 -6.42 2.56
N LEU A 60 -1.62 -6.81 1.88
CA LEU A 60 -1.66 -7.08 0.45
C LEU A 60 -2.63 -8.25 0.16
N SER A 61 -3.45 -8.08 -0.85
CA SER A 61 -4.28 -9.13 -1.45
C SER A 61 -3.37 -10.24 -1.96
N GLU A 62 -3.84 -11.48 -1.83
CA GLU A 62 -3.08 -12.66 -2.25
C GLU A 62 -2.97 -12.75 -3.77
N HIS A 63 -4.06 -12.44 -4.47
CA HIS A 63 -4.14 -12.60 -5.91
C HIS A 63 -4.07 -11.27 -6.67
N ASN A 64 -4.50 -10.17 -6.04
CA ASN A 64 -4.65 -8.89 -6.73
C ASN A 64 -3.59 -7.88 -6.29
N ASN A 65 -2.46 -8.36 -5.77
CA ASN A 65 -1.32 -7.52 -5.46
C ASN A 65 -0.03 -8.33 -5.37
N THR A 66 1.09 -7.63 -5.47
CA THR A 66 2.41 -8.16 -5.10
C THR A 66 3.21 -7.06 -4.40
N PRO A 67 4.21 -7.41 -3.57
CA PRO A 67 5.09 -6.41 -2.96
C PRO A 67 5.71 -5.44 -3.97
N SER A 68 6.16 -5.96 -5.12
CA SER A 68 6.78 -5.16 -6.18
C SER A 68 5.81 -4.16 -6.80
N VAL A 69 4.55 -4.55 -7.02
CA VAL A 69 3.52 -3.64 -7.59
C VAL A 69 3.15 -2.56 -6.58
N ALA A 70 2.93 -2.92 -5.31
CA ALA A 70 2.66 -1.95 -4.26
C ALA A 70 3.82 -0.93 -4.10
N HIS A 71 5.07 -1.42 -4.11
CA HIS A 71 6.27 -0.56 -4.07
C HIS A 71 6.36 0.35 -5.29
N ALA A 72 6.19 -0.18 -6.50
CA ALA A 72 6.30 0.60 -7.73
C ALA A 72 5.26 1.72 -7.79
N THR A 73 4.00 1.44 -7.40
CA THR A 73 2.93 2.44 -7.34
C THR A 73 3.28 3.56 -6.37
N HIS A 74 3.78 3.24 -5.18
CA HIS A 74 4.21 4.26 -4.21
C HIS A 74 5.42 5.06 -4.71
N ARG A 75 6.45 4.40 -5.26
CA ARG A 75 7.64 5.08 -5.79
C ARG A 75 7.31 6.07 -6.91
N ARG A 76 6.35 5.73 -7.77
CA ARG A 76 5.90 6.63 -8.84
C ARG A 76 5.35 7.96 -8.31
N LEU A 77 4.70 7.96 -7.14
CA LEU A 77 4.08 9.16 -6.58
C LEU A 77 4.97 9.87 -5.55
N LEU A 78 5.80 9.12 -4.82
CA LEU A 78 6.57 9.61 -3.66
C LEU A 78 8.05 9.81 -3.95
N GLY A 79 8.55 9.32 -5.11
CA GLY A 79 9.98 9.26 -5.38
C GLY A 79 10.74 8.55 -4.26
N ASP A 80 11.83 9.17 -3.80
CA ASP A 80 12.67 8.67 -2.71
C ASP A 80 12.48 9.41 -1.39
N GLU A 81 11.43 10.22 -1.27
CA GLU A 81 11.18 11.04 -0.08
C GLU A 81 10.87 10.20 1.17
N VAL A 82 10.38 8.97 0.98
CA VAL A 82 9.96 8.07 2.06
C VAL A 82 10.59 6.70 1.87
N ARG A 83 11.14 6.12 2.94
CA ARG A 83 11.54 4.72 2.93
C ARG A 83 10.28 3.85 2.91
N LEU A 84 10.25 2.87 2.01
CA LEU A 84 9.11 1.96 1.86
C LEU A 84 9.51 0.56 2.33
N GLY A 85 8.72 0.02 3.26
CA GLY A 85 8.86 -1.32 3.84
C GLY A 85 7.65 -2.20 3.55
N LEU A 86 7.73 -3.46 3.97
CA LEU A 86 6.66 -4.45 3.78
C LEU A 86 6.46 -5.29 5.05
N ALA A 87 5.21 -5.35 5.51
CA ALA A 87 4.76 -6.35 6.46
C ALA A 87 4.31 -7.60 5.67
N SER A 88 5.18 -8.61 5.61
CA SER A 88 4.93 -9.80 4.79
C SER A 88 3.76 -10.62 5.33
N ARG A 89 3.02 -11.28 4.43
CA ARG A 89 1.93 -12.20 4.81
C ARG A 89 2.42 -13.53 5.41
N GLY A 90 3.59 -13.99 4.98
CA GLY A 90 4.07 -15.36 5.22
C GLY A 90 5.21 -15.48 6.24
N GLY A 91 5.61 -14.39 6.88
CA GLY A 91 6.76 -14.36 7.77
C GLY A 91 6.98 -13.00 8.42
N VAL A 92 7.95 -12.96 9.32
CA VAL A 92 8.35 -11.73 10.02
C VAL A 92 9.01 -10.78 9.01
N SER A 93 8.62 -9.51 9.03
CA SER A 93 9.27 -8.47 8.21
C SER A 93 10.70 -8.18 8.68
N GLU A 94 11.42 -7.35 7.94
CA GLU A 94 12.63 -6.73 8.48
C GLU A 94 12.31 -5.94 9.77
N ARG A 95 13.29 -5.86 10.67
CA ARG A 95 13.16 -5.08 11.90
C ARG A 95 13.44 -3.61 11.60
N TYR A 96 12.45 -2.76 11.83
CA TYR A 96 12.60 -1.31 11.74
C TYR A 96 12.86 -0.73 13.13
N VAL A 97 13.94 0.02 13.29
CA VAL A 97 14.21 0.81 14.50
C VAL A 97 13.87 2.26 14.19
N VAL A 98 12.85 2.79 14.86
CA VAL A 98 12.45 4.19 14.71
C VAL A 98 12.99 4.96 15.91
N VAL A 99 14.05 5.72 15.68
CA VAL A 99 14.58 6.70 16.63
C VAL A 99 13.87 8.04 16.40
N ARG A 100 13.42 8.66 17.50
CA ARG A 100 12.76 9.97 17.49
C ARG A 100 13.77 11.11 17.40
#